data_AF-A0A183D9E9-F1
#
_entry.id   AF-A0A183D9E9-F1
#
_cell.length_a   1.000
_cell.length_b   1.000
_cell.length_c   1.000
_cell.angle_alpha   90.00
_cell.angle_beta   90.00
_cell.angle_gamma   90.00
#
_symmetry.space_group_name_H-M   'P 1'
#
loop_
_entity.id
_entity.type
_entity.pdbx_description
1 polymer ?
#
loop_
_entity_poly.entity_id
_entity_poly.type
_entity_poly.pdbx_seq_one_letter_code
_entity_poly.pdbx_strand_id
1 'polypeptide(L)'
;MKLFRDDCASAQCRSDGFTCVFAQIISVKPLEIKDETGSLILNVPEESEVFLRDAQCGEYCYVLLDTSKRPMQCIRLTTQLPEVAHLAQYQLQKFRNSTR
;
A
#
# COMPACT_ATOMS: atom_id res chain seq x y z
N MET A 1 -8.29 -9.42 -14.46
CA MET A 1 -7.27 -8.94 -13.50
C MET A 1 -7.93 -8.88 -12.13
N LYS A 2 -7.37 -9.52 -11.09
CA LYS A 2 -7.95 -9.48 -9.73
C LYS A 2 -7.39 -8.26 -8.99
N LEU A 3 -8.29 -7.49 -8.38
CA LEU A 3 -7.96 -6.36 -7.51
C LEU A 3 -8.47 -6.67 -6.11
N PHE A 4 -7.63 -6.42 -5.12
CA PHE A 4 -7.92 -6.69 -3.73
C PHE A 4 -7.66 -5.48 -2.84
N ARG A 5 -8.04 -5.61 -1.57
CA ARG A 5 -7.71 -4.65 -0.51
C ARG A 5 -7.12 -5.43 0.66
N ASP A 6 -5.91 -5.07 1.06
CA ASP A 6 -5.14 -5.79 2.05
C ASP A 6 -4.47 -4.85 3.04
N ASP A 7 -4.10 -5.41 4.19
CA ASP A 7 -3.02 -4.86 5.01
C ASP A 7 -1.65 -5.35 4.50
N CYS A 8 -0.56 -4.80 5.03
CA CYS A 8 0.79 -5.13 4.65
C CYS A 8 1.07 -6.64 4.75
N ALA A 9 0.67 -7.28 5.85
CA ALA A 9 0.87 -8.72 6.04
C ALA A 9 0.14 -9.56 4.97
N SER A 10 -1.13 -9.25 4.68
CA SER A 10 -1.90 -9.99 3.67
C SER A 10 -1.37 -9.75 2.25
N ALA A 11 -0.87 -8.55 1.96
CA ALA A 11 -0.23 -8.24 0.69
C ALA A 11 1.05 -9.07 0.46
N GLN A 12 1.86 -9.32 1.49
CA GLN A 12 3.06 -10.18 1.38
C GLN A 12 2.72 -11.61 0.93
N CYS A 13 1.58 -12.14 1.38
CA CYS A 13 1.11 -13.49 1.07
C CYS A 13 0.57 -13.66 -0.36
N ARG A 14 0.37 -12.57 -1.11
CA ARG A 14 -0.20 -12.62 -2.48
C ARG A 14 0.84 -12.93 -3.52
N SER A 15 0.60 -13.95 -4.35
CA SER A 15 1.49 -14.33 -5.46
C SER A 15 1.12 -13.69 -6.81
N ASP A 16 -0.10 -13.16 -6.95
CA ASP A 16 -0.61 -12.63 -8.21
C ASP A 16 -1.65 -11.52 -8.05
N GLY A 17 -1.79 -10.71 -9.09
CA GLY A 17 -2.78 -9.63 -9.16
C GLY A 17 -2.35 -8.35 -8.46
N PHE A 18 -3.30 -7.45 -8.26
CA PHE A 18 -3.07 -6.13 -7.69
C PHE A 18 -3.75 -5.99 -6.34
N THR A 19 -3.11 -5.30 -5.41
CA THR A 19 -3.73 -4.97 -4.13
C THR A 19 -3.54 -3.51 -3.76
N CYS A 20 -4.56 -2.94 -3.11
CA CYS A 20 -4.50 -1.62 -2.52
C CYS A 20 -4.28 -1.75 -1.01
N VAL A 21 -3.24 -1.09 -0.51
CA VAL A 21 -2.86 -1.06 0.91
C VAL A 21 -2.95 0.37 1.42
N PHE A 22 -3.49 0.56 2.63
CA PHE A 22 -3.42 1.81 3.36
C PHE A 22 -2.36 1.71 4.46
N ALA A 23 -1.35 2.56 4.41
CA ALA A 23 -0.19 2.47 5.32
C ALA A 23 0.47 3.83 5.50
N GLN A 24 1.37 3.94 6.48
CA GLN A 24 2.23 5.09 6.70
C GLN A 24 3.55 4.93 5.93
N ILE A 25 4.05 6.01 5.33
CA ILE A 25 5.35 6.04 4.67
C ILE A 25 6.45 6.11 5.74
N ILE A 26 7.35 5.13 5.73
CA ILE A 26 8.49 5.06 6.66
C ILE A 26 9.74 5.61 5.99
N SER A 27 9.95 5.28 4.71
CA SER A 27 11.06 5.78 3.89
C SER A 27 10.59 5.98 2.46
N VAL A 28 11.15 6.95 1.75
CA VAL A 28 10.89 7.19 0.32
C VAL A 28 12.00 6.65 -0.59
N LYS A 29 13.15 6.27 -0.02
CA LYS A 29 14.29 5.72 -0.78
C LYS A 29 15.12 4.74 0.08
N PRO A 30 14.91 3.41 -0.04
CA PRO A 30 13.85 2.76 -0.81
C PRO A 30 12.45 3.08 -0.25
N LEU A 31 11.40 2.96 -1.07
CA LEU A 31 10.03 3.14 -0.59
C LEU A 31 9.70 2.04 0.41
N GLU A 32 9.47 2.43 1.66
CA GLU A 32 8.99 1.55 2.71
C GLU A 32 7.68 2.10 3.28
N ILE A 33 6.67 1.25 3.35
CA ILE A 33 5.39 1.56 3.98
C ILE A 33 5.11 0.58 5.13
N LYS A 34 4.36 1.02 6.12
CA LYS A 34 4.03 0.21 7.29
C LYS A 34 2.60 0.48 7.77
N ASP A 35 1.91 -0.59 8.14
CA ASP A 35 0.68 -0.53 8.91
C ASP A 35 0.81 -1.32 10.22
N GLU A 36 -0.30 -1.56 10.90
CA GLU A 36 -0.34 -2.28 12.18
C GLU A 36 0.08 -3.75 12.06
N THR A 37 0.07 -4.31 10.85
CA THR A 37 0.30 -5.75 10.60
C THR A 37 1.71 -6.05 10.10
N GLY A 38 2.42 -5.07 9.56
CA GLY A 38 3.79 -5.24 9.09
C GLY A 38 4.28 -4.08 8.23
N SER A 39 5.48 -4.25 7.66
CA SER A 39 6.04 -3.31 6.68
C SER A 39 6.28 -3.98 5.33
N LEU A 40 6.34 -3.15 4.29
CA LEU A 40 6.63 -3.53 2.92
C LEU A 40 7.71 -2.63 2.36
N ILE A 41 8.79 -3.24 1.87
CA ILE A 41 9.79 -2.56 1.04
C ILE A 41 9.39 -2.77 -0.42
N LEU A 42 9.15 -1.68 -1.12
CA LEU A 42 8.55 -1.66 -2.44
C LEU A 42 9.57 -1.23 -3.50
N ASN A 43 9.46 -1.87 -4.67
CA ASN A 43 10.14 -1.37 -5.85
C ASN A 43 9.31 -0.26 -6.49
N VAL A 44 9.94 0.82 -6.92
CA VAL A 44 9.26 1.91 -7.63
C VAL A 44 9.89 2.03 -9.00
N PRO A 45 9.16 1.67 -10.08
CA PRO A 45 9.64 1.89 -11.44
C PRO A 45 9.95 3.37 -11.69
N GLU A 46 10.94 3.69 -12.53
CA GLU A 46 11.35 5.06 -12.83
C GLU A 46 10.17 5.93 -13.29
N GLU A 47 9.28 5.36 -14.11
CA GLU A 47 8.07 6.03 -14.58
C GLU A 47 7.07 6.39 -13.46
N SER A 48 7.17 5.72 -12.31
CA SER A 48 6.30 5.91 -11.15
C SER A 48 6.93 6.78 -10.06
N GLU A 49 8.19 7.19 -10.20
CA GLU A 49 8.86 8.08 -9.24
C GLU A 49 8.20 9.46 -9.14
N VAL A 50 7.44 9.87 -10.16
CA VAL A 50 6.72 11.15 -10.15
C VAL A 50 5.76 11.26 -8.95
N PHE A 51 5.18 10.15 -8.50
CA PHE A 51 4.27 10.13 -7.35
C PHE A 51 4.97 10.20 -6.00
N LEU A 52 6.30 9.99 -5.96
CA LEU A 52 7.10 10.10 -4.74
C LEU A 52 7.60 11.52 -4.47
N ARG A 53 7.52 12.43 -5.44
CA ARG A 53 8.13 13.78 -5.32
C ARG A 53 7.60 14.58 -4.14
N ASP A 54 6.30 14.44 -3.87
CA ASP A 54 5.63 15.17 -2.78
C ASP A 54 5.38 14.28 -1.55
N ALA A 55 5.81 13.02 -1.59
CA ALA A 55 5.59 12.07 -0.51
C ALA A 55 6.61 12.27 0.60
N GLN A 56 6.15 12.30 1.85
CA GLN A 56 7.01 12.51 3.02
C GLN A 56 6.90 11.36 4.03
N CYS A 57 8.01 11.07 4.71
CA CYS A 57 8.01 10.13 5.82
C CYS A 57 7.03 10.61 6.91
N GLY A 58 6.22 9.68 7.43
CA GLY A 58 5.18 9.94 8.41
C GLY A 58 3.80 10.19 7.81
N GLU A 59 3.68 10.45 6.51
CA GLU A 59 2.37 10.61 5.87
C GLU A 59 1.66 9.26 5.71
N TYR A 60 0.33 9.30 5.83
CA TYR A 60 -0.50 8.17 5.43
C TYR A 60 -0.69 8.16 3.93
N CYS A 61 -0.84 6.97 3.35
CA CYS A 61 -1.03 6.82 1.91
C CYS A 61 -1.86 5.58 1.57
N TYR A 62 -2.52 5.65 0.41
CA TYR A 62 -2.92 4.46 -0.32
C TYR A 62 -1.85 4.11 -1.35
N VAL A 63 -1.50 2.84 -1.41
CA VAL A 63 -0.55 2.31 -2.39
C VAL A 63 -1.19 1.17 -3.18
N LEU A 64 -1.20 1.32 -4.50
CA LEU A 64 -1.57 0.25 -5.42
C LEU A 64 -0.31 -0.55 -5.76
N LEU A 65 -0.34 -1.84 -5.43
CA LEU A 65 0.77 -2.77 -5.58
C LEU A 65 0.48 -3.79 -6.67
N ASP A 66 1.47 -4.06 -7.53
CA ASP A 66 1.53 -5.27 -8.32
C ASP A 66 2.25 -6.35 -7.50
N THR A 67 1.49 -7.39 -7.14
CA THR A 67 1.96 -8.49 -6.28
C THR A 67 2.58 -9.64 -7.08
N SER A 68 2.56 -9.57 -8.42
CA SER A 68 3.18 -10.59 -9.29
C SER A 68 4.71 -10.52 -9.34
N LYS A 69 5.30 -9.44 -8.81
CA LYS A 69 6.74 -9.20 -8.79
C LYS A 69 7.28 -9.18 -7.35
N ARG A 70 8.59 -9.42 -7.21
CA ARG A 70 9.31 -9.39 -5.93
C ARG A 70 10.66 -8.65 -6.09
N PRO A 71 10.92 -7.58 -5.32
CA PRO A 71 10.00 -6.89 -4.41
C PRO A 71 8.73 -6.37 -5.13
N MET A 72 7.61 -6.25 -4.40
CA MET A 72 6.33 -5.81 -4.97
C MET A 72 6.50 -4.42 -5.59
N GLN A 73 5.88 -4.20 -6.76
CA GLN A 73 5.99 -2.91 -7.43
C GLN A 73 4.89 -1.96 -6.95
N CYS A 74 5.28 -0.78 -6.50
CA CYS A 74 4.38 0.34 -6.31
C CYS A 74 3.99 0.91 -7.68
N ILE A 75 2.74 0.70 -8.07
CA ILE A 75 2.17 1.21 -9.32
C ILE A 75 1.67 2.62 -9.14
N ARG A 76 1.14 2.94 -7.95
CA ARG A 76 0.66 4.26 -7.61
C ARG A 76 0.71 4.47 -6.11
N LEU A 77 1.12 5.66 -5.70
CA LEU A 77 1.02 6.14 -4.33
C LEU A 77 0.13 7.38 -4.30
N THR A 78 -0.70 7.51 -3.28
CA THR A 78 -1.50 8.72 -3.05
C THR A 78 -1.52 9.02 -1.57
N THR A 79 -0.87 10.11 -1.16
CA THR A 79 -0.82 10.58 0.22
C THR A 79 -2.22 11.00 0.69
N GLN A 80 -2.47 10.88 1.99
CA GLN A 80 -3.77 11.10 2.63
C GLN A 80 -3.57 11.80 3.96
N LEU A 81 -4.61 12.51 4.38
CA LEU A 81 -4.64 13.15 5.69
C LEU A 81 -4.79 12.11 6.82
N PRO A 82 -4.21 12.33 8.00
CA PRO A 82 -4.28 11.39 9.12
C PRO A 82 -5.69 11.02 9.55
N GLU A 83 -6.65 11.94 9.42
CA GLU A 83 -8.06 11.74 9.80
C GLU A 83 -8.73 10.62 8.99
N VAL A 84 -8.17 10.27 7.81
CA VAL A 84 -8.67 9.20 6.95
C VAL A 84 -8.30 7.81 7.49
N ALA A 85 -7.33 7.71 8.41
CA ALA A 85 -6.81 6.41 8.86
C ALA A 85 -7.89 5.50 9.46
N HIS A 86 -8.74 6.02 10.35
CA HIS A 86 -9.85 5.27 10.92
C HIS A 86 -10.85 4.79 9.87
N LEU A 87 -11.13 5.64 8.87
CA LEU A 87 -12.01 5.27 7.77
C LEU A 87 -11.41 4.17 6.90
N ALA A 88 -10.11 4.25 6.60
CA ALA A 88 -9.41 3.24 5.80
C ALA A 88 -9.41 1.88 6.50
N GLN A 89 -9.14 1.84 7.80
CA GLN A 89 -9.21 0.62 8.61
C GLN A 89 -10.62 0.02 8.61
N TYR A 90 -11.65 0.85 8.83
CA TYR A 90 -13.04 0.41 8.77
C TYR A 90 -13.42 -0.17 7.40
N GLN A 91 -12.98 0.48 6.31
CA GLN A 91 -13.23 0.00 4.95
C GLN A 91 -12.55 -1.35 4.68
N LEU A 92 -11.31 -1.56 5.17
CA LEU A 92 -10.62 -2.84 5.05
C LEU A 92 -11.36 -3.94 5.81
N GLN A 93 -11.79 -3.68 7.04
CA GLN A 93 -12.56 -4.64 7.84
C GLN A 93 -13.89 -5.00 7.17
N LYS A 94 -14.61 -4.01 6.65
CA LYS A 94 -15.87 -4.23 5.93
C LYS A 94 -15.65 -5.10 4.69
N PHE A 95 -14.59 -4.83 3.92
CA PHE A 95 -14.24 -5.63 2.74
C PHE A 95 -13.98 -7.10 3.12
N ARG A 96 -13.18 -7.34 4.16
CA ARG A 96 -12.87 -8.69 4.68
C ARG A 96 -14.10 -9.45 5.14
N ASN A 97 -15.05 -8.78 5.78
CA ASN A 97 -16.26 -9.41 6.26
C ASN A 97 -17.25 -9.71 5.12
N SER A 98 -17.23 -8.93 4.03
CA SER A 98 -18.09 -9.15 2.86
C SER A 98 -17.62 -10.25 1.90
N THR A 99 -16.37 -10.69 2.04
CA THR A 99 -15.74 -11.71 1.17
C THR A 99 -15.61 -13.08 1.85
N ARG A 100 -16.21 -13.25 3.03
CA ARG A 100 -16.45 -14.54 3.68
C ARG A 100 -17.86 -15.03 3.37
#